data_AF-A0A7X5TN69-F1
#
_entry.id   AF-A0A7X5TN69-F1
#
_cell.length_a   1.000
_cell.length_b   1.000
_cell.length_c   1.000
_cell.angle_alpha   90.00
_cell.angle_beta   90.00
_cell.angle_gamma   90.00
#
_symmetry.space_group_name_H-M   'P 1'
#
loop_
_entity.id
_entity.type
_entity.pdbx_description
1 polymer ?
#
loop_
_entity_poly.entity_id
_entity_poly.type
_entity_poly.pdbx_seq_one_letter_code
_entity_poly.pdbx_strand_id
1 'polypeptide(L)'
;MIIDYNAPFIAREIPLTLSYYGNLCYFTEHNSQTAGSSCSIGISSKISALGEYLEREFMYNDIVSEGTFSSAELSQEEQLLIPFDNEFESLEYITAKNFFSDKTIRIPRSLVSLDSSRDTIQHFRDSSGGALGKSINHSRLSAFLEFIERQSMILSWQTQCYSGYLSNEQTLALCNRHHRDLFSRFLYSGKIKLLINTIENLSCYSGIMIFTSDIGVKYSVSSACSLSINDLVNKLINEMWQSYLFIYNNLDGVKNIGLDYYKINFLSYNNKETELLWGITNNYQKELNNIDPRLCKTYSFDDFYHSLKISGARFYSYEKMTKHGFYFTKILSPDFFLHMSSVNTSKIPIYCKAKFNLEKIRKIEIPFP
;
A
#
# COMPACT_ATOMS: atom_id res chain seq x y z
N MET A 1 0.90 26.05 -14.29
CA MET A 1 1.40 24.67 -14.45
C MET A 1 1.65 24.45 -15.94
N ILE A 2 2.83 24.87 -16.40
CA ILE A 2 3.25 24.66 -17.79
C ILE A 2 3.81 23.25 -17.80
N ILE A 3 3.08 22.32 -18.41
CA ILE A 3 3.56 20.97 -18.65
C ILE A 3 4.62 21.10 -19.74
N ASP A 4 5.88 20.86 -19.38
CA ASP A 4 6.98 20.82 -20.34
C ASP A 4 6.81 19.57 -21.21
N TYR A 5 6.48 19.77 -22.48
CA TYR A 5 6.30 18.72 -23.48
C TYR A 5 7.63 18.09 -23.95
N ASN A 6 8.79 18.62 -23.51
CA ASN A 6 10.11 18.16 -23.96
C ASN A 6 10.85 17.28 -22.97
N ALA A 7 10.31 17.03 -21.78
CA ALA A 7 10.85 15.98 -20.92
C ALA A 7 10.61 14.62 -21.59
N PRO A 8 11.58 13.68 -21.54
CA PRO A 8 11.52 12.39 -22.23
C PRO A 8 10.57 11.44 -21.50
N PHE A 9 9.29 11.84 -21.41
CA PHE A 9 8.19 11.06 -20.91
C PHE A 9 7.68 10.17 -22.03
N ILE A 10 8.09 8.91 -22.05
CA ILE A 10 7.36 7.93 -22.85
C ILE A 10 6.12 7.54 -22.04
N ALA A 11 5.09 8.38 -22.09
CA ALA A 11 3.75 7.94 -21.74
C ALA A 11 3.28 7.00 -22.86
N ARG A 12 3.46 5.69 -22.67
CA ARG A 12 2.77 4.72 -23.53
C ARG A 12 1.30 4.77 -23.16
N GLU A 13 0.52 5.52 -23.94
CA GLU A 13 -0.93 5.37 -23.94
C GLU A 13 -1.26 3.93 -24.35
N ILE A 14 -1.91 3.17 -23.46
CA ILE A 14 -2.49 1.88 -23.85
C ILE A 14 -3.56 2.18 -24.91
N PRO A 15 -3.58 1.51 -26.09
CA PRO A 15 -4.45 1.88 -27.19
C PRO A 15 -5.95 1.85 -26.84
N LEU A 16 -6.52 3.06 -26.74
CA LEU A 16 -7.84 3.56 -27.20
C LEU A 16 -8.93 2.59 -27.68
N THR A 17 -9.33 1.62 -26.85
CA THR A 17 -10.75 1.18 -26.75
C THR A 17 -11.35 1.41 -25.36
N LEU A 18 -10.54 1.86 -24.39
CA LEU A 18 -10.88 2.03 -22.97
C LEU A 18 -11.31 3.45 -22.58
N SER A 19 -11.24 4.43 -23.50
CA SER A 19 -11.60 5.84 -23.25
C SER A 19 -13.11 6.08 -23.04
N TYR A 20 -13.96 5.12 -23.40
CA TYR A 20 -15.42 5.25 -23.28
C TYR A 20 -15.93 5.31 -21.83
N TYR A 21 -15.10 5.00 -20.83
CA TYR A 21 -15.54 4.86 -19.42
C TYR A 21 -15.04 5.96 -18.50
N GLY A 22 -14.32 6.95 -19.03
CA GLY A 22 -13.82 8.09 -18.26
C GLY A 22 -12.61 7.81 -17.38
N ASN A 23 -12.27 6.54 -17.09
CA ASN A 23 -11.05 6.15 -16.37
C ASN A 23 -9.88 5.94 -17.36
N LEU A 24 -8.88 6.81 -17.27
CA LEU A 24 -7.62 6.67 -17.99
C LEU A 24 -6.63 5.99 -17.04
N CYS A 25 -5.73 5.18 -17.61
CA CYS A 25 -4.59 4.65 -16.87
C CYS A 25 -3.31 5.20 -17.50
N TYR A 26 -2.49 5.84 -16.69
CA TYR A 26 -1.19 6.35 -17.12
C TYR A 26 -0.08 5.53 -16.49
N PHE A 27 0.95 5.29 -17.28
CA PHE A 27 2.19 4.65 -16.87
C PHE A 27 3.33 5.59 -17.23
N THR A 28 4.24 5.78 -16.30
CA THR A 28 5.48 6.53 -16.51
C THR A 28 6.61 5.52 -16.62
N GLU A 29 7.27 5.43 -17.76
CA GLU A 29 8.41 4.53 -17.97
C GLU A 29 9.71 5.34 -18.06
N HIS A 30 10.56 5.25 -17.04
CA HIS A 30 11.99 5.61 -17.11
C HIS A 30 12.87 4.38 -16.87
N ASN A 31 12.52 3.57 -15.87
CA ASN A 31 12.98 2.18 -15.66
C ASN A 31 11.90 1.42 -14.84
N SER A 32 11.99 0.09 -14.73
CA SER A 32 10.95 -0.72 -14.06
C SER A 32 10.79 -0.43 -12.56
N GLN A 33 11.82 0.14 -11.92
CA GLN A 33 11.88 0.38 -10.47
C GLN A 33 11.17 1.68 -10.08
N THR A 34 11.35 2.74 -10.87
CA THR A 34 10.73 4.06 -10.62
C THR A 34 9.40 4.25 -11.34
N ALA A 35 8.95 3.29 -12.15
CA ALA A 35 7.70 3.41 -12.89
C ALA A 35 6.51 3.64 -11.96
N GLY A 36 5.80 4.75 -12.16
CA GLY A 36 4.54 5.08 -11.50
C GLY A 36 3.35 4.83 -12.42
N SER A 37 2.23 4.40 -11.84
CA SER A 37 1.00 4.12 -12.58
C SER A 37 -0.24 4.50 -11.78
N SER A 38 -1.30 4.92 -12.45
CA SER A 38 -2.57 5.20 -11.77
C SER A 38 -3.74 5.08 -12.71
N CYS A 39 -4.88 4.63 -12.22
CA CYS A 39 -6.15 4.65 -12.93
C CYS A 39 -7.14 5.59 -12.24
N SER A 40 -7.61 6.61 -12.96
CA SER A 40 -8.58 7.59 -12.43
C SER A 40 -9.22 8.38 -13.57
N ILE A 41 -10.14 9.28 -13.23
CA ILE A 41 -10.89 10.07 -14.21
C ILE A 41 -10.05 11.23 -14.74
N GLY A 42 -9.92 11.32 -16.06
CA GLY A 42 -9.32 12.47 -16.75
C GLY A 42 -7.87 12.76 -16.34
N ILE A 43 -7.57 14.03 -16.02
CA ILE A 43 -6.21 14.50 -15.69
C ILE A 43 -5.69 13.91 -14.37
N SER A 44 -6.58 13.49 -13.47
CA SER A 44 -6.21 12.96 -12.15
C SER A 44 -5.32 11.72 -12.27
N SER A 45 -5.57 10.86 -13.26
CA SER A 45 -4.73 9.68 -13.50
C SER A 45 -3.30 10.05 -13.90
N LYS A 46 -3.11 11.08 -14.75
CA LYS A 46 -1.77 11.59 -15.09
C LYS A 46 -1.05 12.11 -13.86
N ILE A 47 -1.74 12.91 -13.05
CA ILE A 47 -1.18 13.53 -11.85
C ILE A 47 -0.76 12.46 -10.84
N SER A 48 -1.59 11.45 -10.60
CA SER A 48 -1.29 10.37 -9.67
C SER A 48 -0.15 9.49 -10.17
N ALA A 49 -0.12 9.13 -11.45
CA ALA A 49 0.98 8.34 -12.03
C ALA A 49 2.33 9.09 -11.95
N LEU A 50 2.32 10.40 -12.22
CA LEU A 50 3.50 11.26 -12.04
C LEU A 50 3.90 11.37 -10.57
N GLY A 51 2.92 11.46 -9.66
CA GLY A 51 3.15 11.48 -8.22
C GLY A 51 3.88 10.24 -7.74
N GLU A 52 3.41 9.05 -8.14
CA GLU A 52 4.06 7.78 -7.81
C GLU A 52 5.48 7.69 -8.40
N TYR A 53 5.68 8.14 -9.64
CA TYR A 53 7.02 8.21 -10.23
C TYR A 53 7.97 9.07 -9.40
N LEU A 54 7.55 10.29 -9.06
CA LEU A 54 8.37 11.22 -8.29
C LEU A 54 8.62 10.71 -6.87
N GLU A 55 7.66 10.01 -6.28
CA GLU A 55 7.84 9.35 -4.99
C GLU A 55 8.90 8.25 -5.05
N ARG A 56 8.79 7.34 -6.03
CA ARG A 56 9.77 6.26 -6.21
C ARG A 56 11.14 6.81 -6.57
N GLU A 57 11.21 7.80 -7.46
CA GLU A 57 12.45 8.49 -7.82
C GLU A 57 13.14 9.07 -6.58
N PHE A 58 12.37 9.70 -5.69
CA PHE A 58 12.89 10.23 -4.44
C PHE A 58 13.43 9.12 -3.52
N MET A 59 12.68 8.02 -3.34
CA MET A 59 13.11 6.88 -2.51
C MET A 59 14.35 6.17 -3.05
N TYR A 60 14.53 6.08 -4.37
CA TYR A 60 15.70 5.44 -4.98
C TYR A 60 16.92 6.36 -5.02
N ASN A 61 16.76 7.66 -5.29
CA ASN A 61 17.89 8.51 -5.66
C ASN A 61 18.20 9.64 -4.67
N ASP A 62 17.21 10.13 -3.92
CA ASP A 62 17.34 11.40 -3.18
C ASP A 62 17.45 11.22 -1.65
N ILE A 63 17.35 10.00 -1.12
CA ILE A 63 17.57 9.72 0.31
C ILE A 63 19.08 9.69 0.61
N VAL A 64 19.56 10.74 1.29
CA VAL A 64 20.97 10.88 1.68
C VAL A 64 21.16 10.47 3.14
N SER A 65 22.21 9.69 3.40
CA SER A 65 22.62 9.33 4.76
C SER A 65 23.08 10.55 5.57
N GLU A 66 22.75 10.57 6.85
CA GLU A 66 23.22 11.57 7.82
C GLU A 66 24.49 11.12 8.58
N GLY A 67 24.92 9.87 8.37
CA GLY A 67 26.06 9.25 9.05
C GLY A 67 25.89 7.74 9.16
N THR A 68 26.77 7.10 9.94
CA THR A 68 26.70 5.66 10.24
C THR A 68 26.56 5.41 11.73
N PHE A 69 25.89 4.33 12.13
CA PHE A 69 25.88 3.82 13.49
C PHE A 69 26.17 2.31 13.50
N SER A 70 26.60 1.79 14.65
CA SER A 70 26.78 0.36 14.95
C SER A 70 25.69 -0.14 15.90
N SER A 71 25.56 -1.47 16.05
CA SER A 71 24.59 -2.08 16.98
C SER A 71 24.79 -1.63 18.44
N ALA A 72 26.05 -1.37 18.85
CA ALA A 72 26.41 -0.96 20.20
C ALA A 72 25.97 0.46 20.57
N GLU A 73 25.72 1.31 19.56
CA GLU A 73 25.34 2.72 19.75
C GLU A 73 23.82 2.93 19.81
N LEU A 74 23.04 1.89 19.52
CA LEU A 74 21.58 2.00 19.45
C LEU A 74 20.94 2.06 20.83
N SER A 75 20.04 3.01 21.02
CA SER A 75 19.09 2.97 22.13
C SER A 75 18.10 1.81 21.96
N GLN A 76 17.46 1.39 23.06
CA GLN A 76 16.43 0.35 23.04
C GLN A 76 15.29 0.65 22.05
N GLU A 77 14.96 1.93 21.85
CA GLU A 77 13.91 2.35 20.93
C GLU A 77 14.34 2.22 19.47
N GLU A 78 15.59 2.59 19.14
CA GLU A 78 16.15 2.45 17.80
C GLU A 78 16.33 0.96 17.42
N GLN A 79 16.70 0.11 18.38
CA GLN A 79 16.82 -1.35 18.16
C GLN A 79 15.54 -2.00 17.65
N LEU A 80 14.37 -1.49 18.02
CA LEU A 80 13.08 -2.05 17.59
C LEU A 80 12.75 -1.76 16.12
N LEU A 81 13.47 -0.83 15.49
CA LEU A 81 13.35 -0.52 14.06
C LEU A 81 14.45 -1.20 13.23
N ILE A 82 15.27 -2.06 13.82
CA ILE A 82 16.25 -2.84 13.05
C ILE A 82 15.53 -4.03 12.39
N PRO A 83 15.56 -4.14 11.05
CA PRO A 83 14.75 -5.13 10.33
C PRO A 83 15.34 -6.56 10.35
N PHE A 84 16.42 -6.80 11.09
CA PHE A 84 17.13 -8.07 11.16
C PHE A 84 17.74 -8.31 12.54
N ASP A 85 18.17 -9.54 12.76
CA ASP A 85 18.55 -10.03 14.09
C ASP A 85 20.06 -9.96 14.36
N ASN A 86 20.84 -9.72 13.31
CA ASN A 86 22.30 -9.79 13.38
C ASN A 86 22.90 -8.52 13.98
N GLU A 87 23.96 -8.70 14.76
CA GLU A 87 24.87 -7.60 15.07
C GLU A 87 25.49 -7.06 13.78
N PHE A 88 25.77 -5.77 13.77
CA PHE A 88 26.30 -5.09 12.61
C PHE A 88 27.31 -4.03 13.04
N GLU A 89 28.39 -3.93 12.28
CA GLU A 89 29.48 -2.99 12.55
C GLU A 89 29.13 -1.57 12.11
N SER A 90 28.40 -1.43 10.99
CA SER A 90 28.07 -0.13 10.43
C SER A 90 26.85 -0.19 9.51
N LEU A 91 25.89 0.72 9.75
CA LEU A 91 24.75 1.00 8.88
C LEU A 91 24.60 2.50 8.67
N GLU A 92 24.28 2.90 7.44
CA GLU A 92 23.87 4.27 7.15
C GLU A 92 22.54 4.58 7.85
N TYR A 93 22.47 5.76 8.46
CA TYR A 93 21.26 6.23 9.12
C TYR A 93 20.72 7.52 8.55
N ILE A 94 19.45 7.74 8.84
CA ILE A 94 18.75 9.02 8.73
C ILE A 94 17.99 9.24 10.03
N THR A 95 17.47 10.45 10.19
CA THR A 95 16.74 10.82 11.39
C THR A 95 15.24 10.83 11.15
N ALA A 96 14.48 10.22 12.06
CA ALA A 96 13.01 10.22 12.05
C ALA A 96 12.46 10.80 13.34
N LYS A 97 11.30 11.44 13.23
CA LYS A 97 10.65 12.14 14.34
C LYS A 97 9.42 11.37 14.80
N ASN A 98 9.34 11.10 16.10
CA ASN A 98 8.13 10.60 16.73
C ASN A 98 6.99 11.58 16.47
N PHE A 99 5.91 11.08 15.89
CA PHE A 99 4.82 11.90 15.39
C PHE A 99 4.08 12.64 16.50
N PHE A 100 4.08 12.14 17.74
CA PHE A 100 3.31 12.70 18.85
C PHE A 100 4.14 13.37 19.95
N SER A 101 5.45 13.11 20.04
CA SER A 101 6.29 13.58 21.17
C SER A 101 7.45 14.49 20.76
N ASP A 102 7.55 14.84 19.49
CA ASP A 102 8.68 15.56 18.87
C ASP A 102 10.07 14.92 19.06
N LYS A 103 10.16 13.80 19.79
CA LYS A 103 11.39 13.04 20.00
C LYS A 103 11.93 12.56 18.68
N THR A 104 13.24 12.69 18.52
CA THR A 104 13.94 12.33 17.31
C THR A 104 14.80 11.09 17.57
N ILE A 105 14.83 10.15 16.62
CA ILE A 105 15.61 8.90 16.70
C ILE A 105 16.36 8.66 15.38
N ARG A 106 17.45 7.90 15.44
CA ARG A 106 18.12 7.42 14.23
C ARG A 106 17.46 6.12 13.78
N ILE A 107 17.25 6.00 12.48
CA ILE A 107 16.73 4.80 11.85
C ILE A 107 17.65 4.38 10.71
N PRO A 108 17.74 3.07 10.38
CA PRO A 108 18.43 2.66 9.17
C PRO A 108 17.87 3.41 7.97
N ARG A 109 18.76 4.01 7.17
CA ARG A 109 18.39 4.74 5.94
C ARG A 109 17.52 3.86 5.02
N SER A 110 17.83 2.58 5.02
CA SER A 110 17.19 1.52 4.27
C SER A 110 15.71 1.28 4.59
N LEU A 111 15.18 1.79 5.71
CA LEU A 111 13.74 1.79 5.99
C LEU A 111 12.97 2.81 5.14
N VAL A 112 13.67 3.75 4.52
CA VAL A 112 13.08 4.81 3.68
C VAL A 112 13.58 4.72 2.25
N SER A 113 14.87 4.43 2.06
CA SER A 113 15.47 4.27 0.74
C SER A 113 15.21 2.89 0.15
N LEU A 114 14.90 2.85 -1.14
CA LEU A 114 14.84 1.61 -1.92
C LEU A 114 16.19 1.24 -2.57
N ASP A 115 17.13 2.19 -2.72
CA ASP A 115 18.48 1.91 -3.23
C ASP A 115 19.33 1.11 -2.23
N SER A 116 19.81 -0.06 -2.65
CA SER A 116 20.61 -1.04 -1.89
C SER A 116 22.09 -1.03 -2.24
N SER A 117 22.51 -0.21 -3.19
CA SER A 117 23.90 -0.20 -3.69
C SER A 117 24.94 0.13 -2.62
N ARG A 118 24.53 0.73 -1.50
CA ARG A 118 25.38 1.16 -0.39
C ARG A 118 25.26 0.30 0.87
N ASP A 119 24.37 -0.69 0.85
CA ASP A 119 24.09 -1.47 2.05
C ASP A 119 25.15 -2.56 2.26
N THR A 120 25.71 -2.59 3.46
CA THR A 120 26.58 -3.68 3.93
C THR A 120 25.78 -4.93 4.31
N ILE A 121 24.50 -4.76 4.69
CA ILE A 121 23.60 -5.83 5.13
C ILE A 121 22.31 -5.79 4.30
N GLN A 122 22.09 -6.86 3.54
CA GLN A 122 20.86 -7.01 2.78
C GLN A 122 19.68 -7.36 3.69
N HIS A 123 18.59 -6.64 3.50
CA HIS A 123 17.30 -6.90 4.13
C HIS A 123 16.19 -6.43 3.20
N PHE A 124 14.97 -6.87 3.49
CA PHE A 124 13.84 -6.58 2.63
C PHE A 124 13.35 -5.14 2.82
N ARG A 125 12.93 -4.52 1.72
CA ARG A 125 12.53 -3.10 1.66
C ARG A 125 11.31 -2.96 0.77
N ASP A 126 10.46 -2.01 1.11
CA ASP A 126 9.36 -1.62 0.26
C ASP A 126 8.93 -0.16 0.49
N SER A 127 8.02 0.30 -0.37
CA SER A 127 7.51 1.66 -0.34
C SER A 127 6.46 1.89 0.74
N SER A 128 6.01 0.85 1.48
CA SER A 128 4.84 0.91 2.37
C SER A 128 4.82 2.10 3.31
N GLY A 129 3.74 2.88 3.29
CA GLY A 129 3.59 4.04 4.14
C GLY A 129 4.46 5.23 3.70
N GLY A 130 4.94 5.23 2.46
CA GLY A 130 5.47 6.39 1.77
C GLY A 130 4.33 7.19 1.12
N ALA A 131 4.47 8.50 1.00
CA ALA A 131 3.60 9.29 0.14
C ALA A 131 4.25 10.60 -0.26
N LEU A 132 3.95 11.04 -1.48
CA LEU A 132 4.24 12.38 -1.97
C LEU A 132 2.99 13.29 -1.89
N GLY A 133 3.16 14.54 -1.47
CA GLY A 133 2.07 15.51 -1.35
C GLY A 133 2.48 16.94 -1.71
N LYS A 134 1.49 17.76 -2.06
CA LYS A 134 1.69 19.20 -2.34
C LYS A 134 1.95 20.02 -1.07
N SER A 135 1.56 19.50 0.08
CA SER A 135 1.82 20.07 1.39
C SER A 135 2.19 18.94 2.35
N ILE A 136 2.89 19.29 3.43
CA ILE A 136 3.29 18.32 4.44
C ILE A 136 2.10 17.60 5.09
N ASN A 137 0.98 18.30 5.30
CA ASN A 137 -0.22 17.69 5.88
C ASN A 137 -0.86 16.68 4.92
N HIS A 138 -0.82 16.96 3.61
CA HIS A 138 -1.32 16.04 2.60
C HIS A 138 -0.43 14.78 2.50
N SER A 139 0.90 14.94 2.47
CA SER A 139 1.82 13.79 2.42
C SER A 139 1.71 12.94 3.68
N ARG A 140 1.63 13.57 4.87
CA ARG A 140 1.43 12.86 6.16
C ARG A 140 0.17 12.01 6.16
N LEU A 141 -0.98 12.61 5.82
CA LEU A 141 -2.24 11.88 5.83
C LEU A 141 -2.20 10.71 4.84
N SER A 142 -1.68 10.95 3.63
CA SER A 142 -1.60 9.92 2.59
C SER A 142 -0.68 8.77 3.03
N ALA A 143 0.48 9.09 3.61
CA ALA A 143 1.44 8.12 4.12
C ALA A 143 0.87 7.30 5.29
N PHE A 144 0.10 7.92 6.20
CA PHE A 144 -0.59 7.19 7.27
C PHE A 144 -1.71 6.30 6.73
N LEU A 145 -2.52 6.77 5.78
CA LEU A 145 -3.58 5.94 5.20
C LEU A 145 -2.98 4.73 4.49
N GLU A 146 -1.91 4.91 3.71
CA GLU A 146 -1.20 3.78 3.10
C GLU A 146 -0.56 2.88 4.16
N PHE A 147 0.08 3.44 5.18
CA PHE A 147 0.62 2.64 6.28
C PHE A 147 -0.47 1.76 6.91
N ILE A 148 -1.62 2.33 7.25
CA ILE A 148 -2.74 1.59 7.85
C ILE A 148 -3.32 0.56 6.88
N GLU A 149 -3.48 0.87 5.59
CA GLU A 149 -3.88 -0.08 4.56
C GLU A 149 -2.97 -1.32 4.54
N ARG A 150 -1.65 -1.09 4.49
CA ARG A 150 -0.64 -2.16 4.43
C ARG A 150 -0.67 -2.98 5.72
N GLN A 151 -0.73 -2.34 6.89
CA GLN A 151 -0.81 -3.05 8.17
C GLN A 151 -2.12 -3.82 8.34
N SER A 152 -3.26 -3.25 7.96
CA SER A 152 -4.56 -3.92 7.93
C SER A 152 -4.53 -5.17 7.04
N MET A 153 -3.92 -5.06 5.86
CA MET A 153 -3.76 -6.19 4.94
C MET A 153 -2.84 -7.28 5.52
N ILE A 154 -1.68 -6.92 6.07
CA ILE A 154 -0.79 -7.89 6.71
C ILE A 154 -1.51 -8.59 7.86
N LEU A 155 -2.15 -7.84 8.76
CA LEU A 155 -2.83 -8.44 9.92
C LEU A 155 -3.98 -9.36 9.51
N SER A 156 -4.81 -8.95 8.56
CA SER A 156 -5.89 -9.81 8.03
C SER A 156 -5.35 -11.01 7.26
N TRP A 157 -4.23 -10.88 6.53
CA TRP A 157 -3.58 -12.02 5.89
C TRP A 157 -3.08 -13.04 6.92
N GLN A 158 -2.42 -12.56 7.97
CA GLN A 158 -1.80 -13.39 8.99
C GLN A 158 -2.84 -14.08 9.88
N THR A 159 -3.90 -13.37 10.24
CA THR A 159 -4.96 -13.88 11.15
C THR A 159 -6.12 -14.53 10.41
N GLN A 160 -6.28 -14.26 9.11
CA GLN A 160 -7.47 -14.58 8.31
C GLN A 160 -8.76 -13.98 8.89
N CYS A 161 -8.65 -12.90 9.67
CA CYS A 161 -9.77 -12.21 10.30
C CYS A 161 -10.14 -10.92 9.55
N TYR A 162 -11.44 -10.70 9.42
CA TYR A 162 -12.01 -9.51 8.79
C TYR A 162 -13.14 -8.97 9.66
N SER A 163 -13.30 -7.66 9.71
CA SER A 163 -14.33 -6.98 10.50
C SER A 163 -15.74 -7.14 9.90
N GLY A 164 -15.81 -7.42 8.60
CA GLY A 164 -17.07 -7.62 7.89
C GLY A 164 -16.87 -7.65 6.38
N TYR A 165 -17.98 -7.59 5.64
CA TYR A 165 -17.98 -7.50 4.18
C TYR A 165 -19.06 -6.52 3.70
N LEU A 166 -18.92 -6.10 2.44
CA LEU A 166 -19.98 -5.39 1.70
C LEU A 166 -20.53 -6.30 0.60
N SER A 167 -21.85 -6.35 0.47
CA SER A 167 -22.52 -7.02 -0.65
C SER A 167 -22.27 -6.25 -1.96
N ASN A 168 -22.52 -6.91 -3.09
CA ASN A 168 -22.39 -6.27 -4.40
C ASN A 168 -23.39 -5.12 -4.57
N GLU A 169 -24.61 -5.27 -4.05
CA GLU A 169 -25.65 -4.24 -4.07
C GLU A 169 -25.25 -3.02 -3.25
N GLN A 170 -24.70 -3.24 -2.04
CA GLN A 170 -24.19 -2.16 -1.20
C GLN A 170 -23.01 -1.47 -1.86
N THR A 171 -22.08 -2.23 -2.43
CA THR A 171 -20.92 -1.68 -3.15
C THR A 171 -21.36 -0.81 -4.33
N LEU A 172 -22.33 -1.28 -5.13
CA LEU A 172 -22.94 -0.51 -6.23
C LEU A 172 -23.66 0.77 -5.76
N ALA A 173 -24.20 0.78 -4.55
CA ALA A 173 -24.85 1.96 -3.97
C ALA A 173 -23.85 3.04 -3.52
N LEU A 174 -22.63 2.64 -3.15
CA LEU A 174 -21.54 3.53 -2.71
C LEU A 174 -20.68 4.07 -3.86
N CYS A 175 -20.72 3.39 -5.01
CA CYS A 175 -20.05 3.83 -6.22
C CYS A 175 -20.58 5.19 -6.70
N ASN A 176 -19.68 6.10 -7.05
CA ASN A 176 -20.07 7.20 -7.92
C ASN A 176 -20.37 6.68 -9.34
N ARG A 177 -20.95 7.53 -10.19
CA ARG A 177 -21.43 7.16 -11.53
C ARG A 177 -20.39 6.38 -12.36
N HIS A 178 -19.13 6.81 -12.37
CA HIS A 178 -18.09 6.19 -13.19
C HIS A 178 -17.63 4.84 -12.64
N HIS A 179 -17.48 4.73 -11.32
CA HIS A 179 -17.07 3.49 -10.68
C HIS A 179 -18.19 2.44 -10.72
N ARG A 180 -19.46 2.88 -10.76
CA ARG A 180 -20.61 1.96 -10.88
C ARG A 180 -20.56 1.16 -12.18
N ASP A 181 -20.26 1.81 -13.30
CA ASP A 181 -20.16 1.14 -14.60
C ASP A 181 -18.99 0.16 -14.64
N LEU A 182 -17.82 0.57 -14.10
CA LEU A 182 -16.64 -0.28 -14.02
C LEU A 182 -16.86 -1.50 -13.10
N PHE A 183 -17.45 -1.29 -11.92
CA PHE A 183 -17.78 -2.36 -10.99
C PHE A 183 -18.79 -3.35 -11.58
N SER A 184 -19.81 -2.85 -12.29
CA SER A 184 -20.79 -3.69 -12.98
C SER A 184 -20.13 -4.59 -14.03
N ARG A 185 -19.06 -4.12 -14.69
CA ARG A 185 -18.29 -4.94 -15.64
C ARG A 185 -17.48 -6.04 -14.97
N PHE A 186 -16.87 -5.75 -13.82
CA PHE A 186 -16.22 -6.79 -13.03
C PHE A 186 -17.22 -7.87 -12.58
N LEU A 187 -18.43 -7.48 -12.16
CA LEU A 187 -19.47 -8.43 -11.80
C LEU A 187 -19.98 -9.24 -13.00
N TYR A 188 -19.94 -8.67 -14.20
CA TYR A 188 -20.29 -9.38 -15.43
C TYR A 188 -19.22 -10.40 -15.84
N SER A 189 -17.94 -10.07 -15.65
CA SER A 189 -16.82 -10.92 -16.08
C SER A 189 -16.36 -11.93 -15.04
N GLY A 190 -16.76 -11.78 -13.78
CA GLY A 190 -16.31 -12.64 -12.70
C GLY A 190 -17.03 -12.41 -11.38
N LYS A 191 -16.41 -12.88 -10.30
CA LYS A 191 -16.91 -12.74 -8.92
C LYS A 191 -16.07 -11.72 -8.19
N ILE A 192 -16.72 -10.96 -7.31
CA ILE A 192 -16.06 -9.98 -6.44
C ILE A 192 -16.42 -10.28 -5.00
N LYS A 193 -15.43 -10.16 -4.11
CA LYS A 193 -15.59 -10.12 -2.66
C LYS A 193 -14.96 -8.83 -2.16
N LEU A 194 -15.71 -8.06 -1.36
CA LEU A 194 -15.20 -6.86 -0.70
C LEU A 194 -15.24 -7.08 0.82
N LEU A 195 -14.05 -7.12 1.42
CA LEU A 195 -13.85 -7.38 2.84
C LEU A 195 -13.39 -6.10 3.53
N ILE A 196 -13.88 -5.88 4.74
CA ILE A 196 -13.42 -4.80 5.61
C ILE A 196 -12.42 -5.38 6.60
N ASN A 197 -11.22 -4.83 6.62
CA ASN A 197 -10.10 -5.29 7.44
C ASN A 197 -9.48 -4.18 8.29
N THR A 198 -10.27 -3.14 8.61
CA THR A 198 -9.84 -2.04 9.46
C THR A 198 -9.29 -2.54 10.79
N ILE A 199 -8.08 -2.07 11.16
CA ILE A 199 -7.56 -2.26 12.51
C ILE A 199 -8.53 -1.65 13.53
N GLU A 200 -8.90 -2.44 14.53
CA GLU A 200 -9.90 -2.06 15.52
C GLU A 200 -9.56 -0.73 16.22
N ASN A 201 -10.58 0.09 16.46
CA ASN A 201 -10.51 1.40 17.11
C ASN A 201 -9.79 2.52 16.32
N LEU A 202 -9.45 2.31 15.05
CA LEU A 202 -9.01 3.39 14.18
C LEU A 202 -10.20 4.08 13.49
N SER A 203 -10.13 5.41 13.44
CA SER A 203 -11.14 6.26 12.79
C SER A 203 -10.89 6.35 11.27
N CYS A 204 -10.95 5.19 10.61
CA CYS A 204 -10.82 5.05 9.16
C CYS A 204 -11.49 3.74 8.70
N TYR A 205 -11.51 3.50 7.40
CA TYR A 205 -11.89 2.23 6.80
C TYR A 205 -10.74 1.70 5.96
N SER A 206 -10.35 0.46 6.19
CA SER A 206 -9.48 -0.31 5.31
C SER A 206 -10.27 -1.47 4.72
N GLY A 207 -10.02 -1.77 3.45
CA GLY A 207 -10.65 -2.89 2.79
C GLY A 207 -9.73 -3.59 1.81
N ILE A 208 -10.16 -4.80 1.44
CA ILE A 208 -9.57 -5.60 0.36
C ILE A 208 -10.70 -5.98 -0.58
N MET A 209 -10.50 -5.79 -1.87
CA MET A 209 -11.38 -6.29 -2.91
C MET A 209 -10.66 -7.40 -3.66
N ILE A 210 -11.33 -8.54 -3.85
CA ILE A 210 -10.80 -9.70 -4.56
C ILE A 210 -11.71 -9.97 -5.75
N PHE A 211 -11.12 -10.06 -6.94
CA PHE A 211 -11.77 -10.45 -8.18
C PHE A 211 -11.28 -11.82 -8.63
N THR A 212 -12.20 -12.68 -9.05
CA THR A 212 -11.88 -13.97 -9.69
C THR A 212 -12.68 -14.21 -10.96
N SER A 213 -12.07 -14.87 -11.93
CA SER A 213 -12.74 -15.30 -13.17
C SER A 213 -12.13 -16.59 -13.74
N ASP A 214 -12.78 -17.17 -14.74
CA ASP A 214 -12.29 -18.37 -15.42
C ASP A 214 -11.43 -18.07 -16.67
N ILE A 215 -11.46 -16.85 -17.20
CA ILE A 215 -10.85 -16.48 -18.51
C ILE A 215 -9.96 -15.23 -18.37
N GLY A 216 -8.77 -15.27 -18.98
CA GLY A 216 -7.84 -14.14 -19.00
C GLY A 216 -7.24 -13.88 -17.62
N VAL A 217 -7.59 -12.75 -17.00
CA VAL A 217 -7.22 -12.42 -15.62
C VAL A 217 -8.12 -13.21 -14.67
N LYS A 218 -7.57 -14.27 -14.09
CA LYS A 218 -8.27 -15.22 -13.21
C LYS A 218 -8.31 -14.78 -11.75
N TYR A 219 -7.37 -13.94 -11.36
CA TYR A 219 -7.30 -13.34 -10.02
C TYR A 219 -6.79 -11.92 -10.12
N SER A 220 -7.39 -11.00 -9.37
CA SER A 220 -6.87 -9.65 -9.14
C SER A 220 -7.30 -9.20 -7.76
N VAL A 221 -6.54 -8.30 -7.16
CA VAL A 221 -6.79 -7.77 -5.82
C VAL A 221 -6.52 -6.28 -5.77
N SER A 222 -7.22 -5.60 -4.88
CA SER A 222 -6.90 -4.25 -4.43
C SER A 222 -7.06 -4.11 -2.93
N SER A 223 -6.38 -3.12 -2.36
CA SER A 223 -6.51 -2.77 -0.95
C SER A 223 -6.33 -1.28 -0.84
N ALA A 224 -7.21 -0.62 -0.10
CA ALA A 224 -7.20 0.81 0.08
C ALA A 224 -7.53 1.15 1.53
N CYS A 225 -7.11 2.34 1.97
CA CYS A 225 -7.62 2.99 3.17
C CYS A 225 -8.22 4.37 2.88
N SER A 226 -9.31 4.71 3.57
CA SER A 226 -9.94 6.01 3.49
C SER A 226 -10.69 6.39 4.78
N LEU A 227 -11.11 7.66 4.88
CA LEU A 227 -11.85 8.19 6.03
C LEU A 227 -13.37 8.07 5.88
N SER A 228 -13.85 7.64 4.71
CA SER A 228 -15.26 7.33 4.47
C SER A 228 -15.39 6.00 3.72
N ILE A 229 -16.49 5.29 3.95
CA ILE A 229 -16.76 4.01 3.27
C ILE A 229 -16.96 4.21 1.75
N ASN A 230 -17.56 5.34 1.34
CA ASN A 230 -17.73 5.68 -0.08
C ASN A 230 -16.37 5.84 -0.75
N ASP A 231 -15.47 6.64 -0.17
CA ASP A 231 -14.15 6.87 -0.75
C ASP A 231 -13.33 5.58 -0.78
N LEU A 232 -13.44 4.74 0.26
CA LEU A 232 -12.81 3.41 0.27
C LEU A 232 -13.25 2.59 -0.95
N VAL A 233 -14.57 2.45 -1.18
CA VAL A 233 -15.10 1.65 -2.29
C VAL A 233 -14.63 2.17 -3.65
N ASN A 234 -14.68 3.50 -3.86
CA ASN A 234 -14.26 4.07 -5.14
C ASN A 234 -12.74 3.90 -5.36
N LYS A 235 -11.91 4.04 -4.32
CA LYS A 235 -10.46 3.76 -4.40
C LYS A 235 -10.19 2.30 -4.74
N LEU A 236 -10.82 1.36 -4.03
CA LEU A 236 -10.65 -0.08 -4.27
C LEU A 236 -10.97 -0.47 -5.71
N ILE A 237 -12.00 0.15 -6.33
CA ILE A 237 -12.37 -0.14 -7.73
C ILE A 237 -11.30 0.34 -8.71
N ASN A 238 -10.72 1.53 -8.48
CA ASN A 238 -9.64 2.05 -9.33
C ASN A 238 -8.38 1.20 -9.24
N GLU A 239 -7.97 0.86 -8.02
CA GLU A 239 -6.81 0.01 -7.79
C GLU A 239 -7.05 -1.42 -8.31
N MET A 240 -8.27 -1.94 -8.18
CA MET A 240 -8.63 -3.24 -8.76
C MET A 240 -8.44 -3.23 -10.27
N TRP A 241 -8.86 -2.14 -10.92
CA TRP A 241 -8.67 -1.96 -12.36
C TRP A 241 -7.20 -1.80 -12.75
N GLN A 242 -6.42 -1.09 -11.95
CA GLN A 242 -4.97 -0.97 -12.14
C GLN A 242 -4.27 -2.31 -12.03
N SER A 243 -4.54 -3.10 -10.97
CA SER A 243 -4.02 -4.45 -10.79
C SER A 243 -4.47 -5.40 -11.90
N TYR A 244 -5.75 -5.33 -12.30
CA TYR A 244 -6.30 -6.13 -13.38
C TYR A 244 -5.57 -5.87 -14.70
N LEU A 245 -5.39 -4.59 -15.06
CA LEU A 245 -4.70 -4.20 -16.29
C LEU A 245 -3.23 -4.60 -16.25
N PHE A 246 -2.58 -4.50 -15.10
CA PHE A 246 -1.20 -4.97 -14.94
C PHE A 246 -1.09 -6.46 -15.28
N ILE A 247 -1.98 -7.31 -14.75
CA ILE A 247 -2.00 -8.75 -15.10
C ILE A 247 -2.36 -8.95 -16.57
N TYR A 248 -3.41 -8.28 -17.06
CA TYR A 248 -3.90 -8.40 -18.43
C TYR A 248 -2.80 -8.13 -19.46
N ASN A 249 -2.03 -7.06 -19.26
CA ASN A 249 -0.93 -6.69 -20.16
C ASN A 249 0.26 -7.66 -20.10
N ASN A 250 0.31 -8.55 -19.11
CA ASN A 250 1.37 -9.54 -18.90
C ASN A 250 0.89 -10.99 -19.05
N LEU A 251 -0.31 -11.23 -19.62
CA LEU A 251 -0.84 -12.58 -19.84
C LEU A 251 0.04 -13.40 -20.81
N ASP A 252 0.64 -12.76 -21.81
CA ASP A 252 1.52 -13.39 -22.80
C ASP A 252 2.99 -13.52 -22.31
N GLY A 253 3.20 -13.49 -21.00
CA GLY A 253 4.50 -13.60 -20.33
C GLY A 253 4.98 -12.30 -19.68
N VAL A 254 5.96 -12.44 -18.80
CA VAL A 254 6.63 -11.36 -18.05
C VAL A 254 7.48 -10.51 -19.00
N LYS A 255 6.84 -9.72 -19.86
CA LYS A 255 7.55 -8.82 -20.78
C LYS A 255 7.86 -7.53 -20.04
N ASN A 256 9.15 -7.26 -19.80
CA ASN A 256 9.67 -6.00 -19.26
C ASN A 256 9.30 -5.64 -17.81
N ILE A 257 8.75 -6.56 -17.02
CA ILE A 257 8.74 -6.40 -15.57
C ILE A 257 10.16 -6.70 -15.13
N GLY A 258 10.93 -5.67 -14.77
CA GLY A 258 12.28 -5.87 -14.24
C GLY A 258 12.28 -6.75 -12.98
N LEU A 259 13.39 -6.81 -12.26
CA LEU A 259 13.57 -7.62 -11.04
C LEU A 259 12.73 -7.15 -9.83
N ASP A 260 11.54 -6.58 -10.04
CA ASP A 260 10.60 -6.16 -9.01
C ASP A 260 9.93 -7.38 -8.39
N TYR A 261 10.34 -7.69 -7.15
CA TYR A 261 9.95 -8.88 -6.41
C TYR A 261 8.43 -9.05 -6.29
N TYR A 262 7.72 -8.00 -5.87
CA TYR A 262 6.28 -8.09 -5.62
C TYR A 262 5.50 -8.29 -6.92
N LYS A 263 5.86 -7.57 -7.98
CA LYS A 263 5.21 -7.72 -9.30
C LYS A 263 5.35 -9.12 -9.88
N ILE A 264 6.56 -9.71 -9.81
CA ILE A 264 6.80 -11.07 -10.29
C ILE A 264 5.98 -12.07 -9.48
N ASN A 265 6.00 -11.93 -8.16
CA ASN A 265 5.27 -12.81 -7.26
C ASN A 265 3.74 -12.69 -7.48
N PHE A 266 3.21 -11.48 -7.64
CA PHE A 266 1.80 -11.23 -7.90
C PHE A 266 1.31 -11.87 -9.20
N LEU A 267 2.09 -11.80 -10.28
CA LEU A 267 1.73 -12.48 -11.54
C LEU A 267 1.64 -14.00 -11.39
N SER A 268 2.47 -14.60 -10.54
CA SER A 268 2.43 -16.04 -10.28
C SER A 268 1.12 -16.49 -9.63
N TYR A 269 0.38 -15.56 -9.02
CA TYR A 269 -0.92 -15.79 -8.39
C TYR A 269 -2.11 -15.59 -9.32
N ASN A 270 -1.93 -15.40 -10.64
CA ASN A 270 -3.04 -15.29 -11.61
C ASN A 270 -3.76 -16.64 -11.84
N ASN A 271 -4.44 -17.11 -10.80
CA ASN A 271 -5.15 -18.36 -10.73
C ASN A 271 -6.37 -18.14 -9.80
N LYS A 272 -7.54 -18.67 -10.17
CA LYS A 272 -8.77 -18.40 -9.40
C LYS A 272 -8.72 -18.97 -7.98
N GLU A 273 -8.05 -20.10 -7.78
CA GLU A 273 -7.88 -20.74 -6.47
C GLU A 273 -7.02 -19.89 -5.51
N THR A 274 -6.30 -18.89 -6.00
CA THR A 274 -5.60 -17.90 -5.15
C THR A 274 -6.53 -17.24 -4.13
N GLU A 275 -7.82 -17.07 -4.44
CA GLU A 275 -8.78 -16.51 -3.48
C GLU A 275 -8.87 -17.32 -2.18
N LEU A 276 -8.61 -18.64 -2.25
CA LEU A 276 -8.67 -19.54 -1.10
C LEU A 276 -7.57 -19.25 -0.09
N LEU A 277 -6.45 -18.66 -0.53
CA LEU A 277 -5.33 -18.29 0.35
C LEU A 277 -5.72 -17.20 1.35
N TRP A 278 -6.76 -16.41 1.05
CA TRP A 278 -7.29 -15.39 1.95
C TRP A 278 -8.12 -15.96 3.10
N GLY A 279 -8.32 -17.30 3.15
CA GLY A 279 -9.08 -17.96 4.22
C GLY A 279 -10.60 -17.81 4.09
N ILE A 280 -11.07 -17.20 3.00
CA ILE A 280 -12.49 -16.91 2.80
C ILE A 280 -13.16 -18.10 2.11
N THR A 281 -13.47 -19.11 2.90
CA THR A 281 -14.38 -20.17 2.43
C THR A 281 -15.82 -19.65 2.39
N ASN A 282 -16.68 -20.26 1.58
CA ASN A 282 -18.10 -19.90 1.52
C ASN A 282 -18.82 -20.01 2.88
N ASN A 283 -18.29 -20.81 3.81
CA ASN A 283 -18.82 -20.94 5.16
C ASN A 283 -18.36 -19.77 6.04
N TYR A 284 -17.08 -19.40 5.97
CA TYR A 284 -16.54 -18.27 6.74
C TYR A 284 -17.17 -16.92 6.33
N GLN A 285 -17.49 -16.71 5.06
CA GLN A 285 -18.16 -15.48 4.62
C GLN A 285 -19.58 -15.32 5.23
N LYS A 286 -20.28 -16.41 5.55
CA LYS A 286 -21.59 -16.36 6.20
C LYS A 286 -21.50 -15.95 7.67
N GLU A 287 -20.33 -16.13 8.29
CA GLU A 287 -20.06 -15.74 9.68
C GLU A 287 -19.61 -14.28 9.78
N LEU A 288 -19.14 -13.68 8.68
CA LEU A 288 -18.79 -12.27 8.63
C LEU A 288 -20.04 -11.39 8.70
N ASN A 289 -19.94 -10.31 9.47
CA ASN A 289 -20.99 -9.31 9.54
C ASN A 289 -21.12 -8.56 8.20
N ASN A 290 -22.33 -8.49 7.67
CA ASN A 290 -22.64 -7.61 6.56
C ASN A 290 -22.68 -6.16 7.09
N ILE A 291 -21.77 -5.31 6.63
CA ILE A 291 -21.69 -3.91 7.06
C ILE A 291 -22.84 -3.12 6.44
N ASP A 292 -23.62 -2.41 7.24
CA ASP A 292 -24.60 -1.45 6.74
C ASP A 292 -23.93 -0.10 6.46
N PRO A 293 -23.77 0.31 5.20
CA PRO A 293 -23.06 1.56 4.88
C PRO A 293 -23.75 2.81 5.43
N ARG A 294 -25.05 2.74 5.73
CA ARG A 294 -25.82 3.86 6.31
C ARG A 294 -25.43 4.16 7.75
N LEU A 295 -24.83 3.19 8.43
CA LEU A 295 -24.32 3.33 9.80
C LEU A 295 -22.84 3.73 9.84
N CYS A 296 -22.16 3.78 8.69
CA CYS A 296 -20.76 4.18 8.61
C CYS A 296 -20.62 5.70 8.76
N LYS A 297 -19.75 6.14 9.66
CA LYS A 297 -19.40 7.55 9.87
C LYS A 297 -18.37 7.99 8.84
N THR A 298 -18.44 9.22 8.35
CA THR A 298 -17.28 9.86 7.72
C THR A 298 -16.39 10.49 8.80
N TYR A 299 -15.14 10.05 8.87
CA TYR A 299 -14.18 10.54 9.86
C TYR A 299 -13.49 11.83 9.38
N SER A 300 -13.21 12.72 10.33
CA SER A 300 -12.34 13.88 10.10
C SER A 300 -10.85 13.49 10.21
N PHE A 301 -9.95 14.39 9.80
CA PHE A 301 -8.52 14.21 10.03
C PHE A 301 -8.19 14.16 11.53
N ASP A 302 -8.87 14.97 12.33
CA ASP A 302 -8.67 15.00 13.78
C ASP A 302 -9.15 13.70 14.45
N ASP A 303 -10.29 13.15 14.00
CA ASP A 303 -10.78 11.84 14.46
C ASP A 303 -9.72 10.75 14.21
N PHE A 304 -9.10 10.78 13.01
CA PHE A 304 -8.08 9.82 12.61
C PHE A 304 -6.81 9.96 13.44
N TYR A 305 -6.21 11.15 13.53
CA TYR A 305 -5.00 11.35 14.32
C TYR A 305 -5.21 11.11 15.81
N HIS A 306 -6.39 11.47 16.34
CA HIS A 306 -6.76 11.15 17.71
C HIS A 306 -6.79 9.63 17.92
N SER A 307 -7.42 8.87 17.01
CA SER A 307 -7.46 7.41 17.07
C SER A 307 -6.08 6.75 17.05
N LEU A 308 -5.16 7.27 16.22
CA LEU A 308 -3.76 6.81 16.19
C LEU A 308 -3.06 7.08 17.53
N LYS A 309 -3.27 8.25 18.13
CA LYS A 309 -2.67 8.60 19.43
C LYS A 309 -3.14 7.70 20.56
N ILE A 310 -4.44 7.40 20.62
CA ILE A 310 -5.01 6.54 21.68
C ILE A 310 -4.75 5.04 21.44
N SER A 311 -4.33 4.64 20.24
CA SER A 311 -3.98 3.24 19.92
C SER A 311 -2.82 2.71 20.77
N GLY A 312 -2.01 3.61 21.34
CA GLY A 312 -0.82 3.31 22.13
C GLY A 312 0.40 2.89 21.30
N ALA A 313 0.26 2.79 19.97
CA ALA A 313 1.38 2.50 19.08
C ALA A 313 2.28 3.75 18.90
N ARG A 314 3.57 3.49 18.70
CA ARG A 314 4.59 4.50 18.42
C ARG A 314 4.70 4.69 16.92
N PHE A 315 4.59 5.93 16.46
CA PHE A 315 4.73 6.26 15.05
C PHE A 315 5.87 7.24 14.87
N TYR A 316 6.71 6.99 13.88
CA TYR A 316 7.79 7.86 13.45
C TYR A 316 7.56 8.27 12.02
N SER A 317 7.97 9.50 11.73
CA SER A 317 7.85 10.11 10.42
C SER A 317 9.22 10.56 9.94
N TYR A 318 9.60 10.13 8.75
CA TYR A 318 10.63 10.78 7.96
C TYR A 318 9.96 11.74 6.99
N GLU A 319 10.37 13.00 7.00
CA GLU A 319 9.71 14.06 6.23
C GLU A 319 10.74 14.94 5.54
N LYS A 320 10.59 15.13 4.22
CA LYS A 320 11.52 15.94 3.44
C LYS A 320 10.80 16.65 2.30
N MET A 321 11.21 17.89 2.01
CA MET A 321 10.82 18.55 0.78
C MET A 321 11.74 18.10 -0.35
N THR A 322 11.16 17.65 -1.46
CA THR A 322 11.89 17.20 -2.64
C THR A 322 12.42 18.41 -3.42
N LYS A 323 13.38 18.17 -4.33
CA LYS A 323 13.92 19.19 -5.26
C LYS A 323 12.85 19.85 -6.14
N HIS A 324 11.71 19.18 -6.31
CA HIS A 324 10.57 19.65 -7.11
C HIS A 324 9.51 20.41 -6.29
N GLY A 325 9.76 20.68 -5.01
CA GLY A 325 8.86 21.44 -4.14
C GLY A 325 7.67 20.64 -3.60
N PHE A 326 7.68 19.32 -3.71
CA PHE A 326 6.72 18.43 -3.06
C PHE A 326 7.23 17.99 -1.69
N TYR A 327 6.33 17.55 -0.83
CA TYR A 327 6.67 16.96 0.46
C TYR A 327 6.56 15.44 0.35
N PHE A 328 7.65 14.76 0.70
CA PHE A 328 7.69 13.33 0.90
C PHE A 328 7.56 13.02 2.39
N THR A 329 6.74 12.03 2.72
CA THR A 329 6.60 11.50 4.08
C THR A 329 6.65 9.97 4.04
N LYS A 330 7.42 9.36 4.96
CA LYS A 330 7.38 7.91 5.23
C LYS A 330 7.00 7.70 6.69
N ILE A 331 5.95 6.91 6.93
CA ILE A 331 5.52 6.50 8.28
C ILE A 331 6.09 5.12 8.61
N LEU A 332 6.66 5.02 9.82
CA LEU A 332 7.26 3.81 10.35
C LEU A 332 6.73 3.58 11.77
N SER A 333 6.66 2.32 12.19
CA SER A 333 6.31 1.98 13.56
C SER A 333 7.01 0.69 13.99
N PRO A 334 7.73 0.68 15.13
CA PRO A 334 8.25 -0.56 15.71
C PRO A 334 7.16 -1.47 16.28
N ASP A 335 5.92 -0.96 16.37
CA ASP A 335 4.76 -1.69 16.89
C ASP A 335 4.01 -2.43 15.77
N PHE A 336 4.46 -2.29 14.52
CA PHE A 336 3.87 -2.88 13.32
C PHE A 336 4.95 -3.45 12.40
N PHE A 337 4.55 -4.12 11.33
CA PHE A 337 5.48 -4.73 10.39
C PHE A 337 6.18 -3.65 9.56
N LEU A 338 7.50 -3.75 9.41
CA LEU A 338 8.32 -2.76 8.68
C LEU A 338 8.16 -2.84 7.16
N HIS A 339 7.68 -3.97 6.64
CA HIS A 339 7.40 -4.22 5.22
C HIS A 339 6.30 -5.29 5.09
N MET A 340 5.73 -5.46 3.90
CA MET A 340 4.64 -6.43 3.68
C MET A 340 5.08 -7.87 3.48
N SER A 341 6.32 -8.09 3.05
CA SER A 341 6.79 -9.43 2.70
C SER A 341 6.73 -10.38 3.91
N SER A 342 5.82 -11.35 3.85
CA SER A 342 5.58 -12.28 4.96
C SER A 342 6.70 -13.33 5.06
N VAL A 343 7.31 -13.70 3.94
CA VAL A 343 8.42 -14.66 3.91
C VAL A 343 9.71 -14.04 4.46
N ASN A 344 9.96 -12.76 4.16
CA ASN A 344 11.16 -12.04 4.59
C ASN A 344 11.04 -11.39 5.97
N THR A 345 9.87 -11.45 6.60
CA THR A 345 9.72 -10.97 7.99
C THR A 345 10.37 -11.95 8.96
N SER A 346 11.35 -11.48 9.73
CA SER A 346 12.05 -12.29 10.76
C SER A 346 11.28 -12.38 12.08
N LYS A 347 10.61 -11.30 12.49
CA LYS A 347 10.00 -11.15 13.82
C LYS A 347 8.59 -10.58 13.76
N ILE A 348 7.74 -11.01 14.69
CA ILE A 348 6.43 -10.40 14.93
C ILE A 348 6.61 -9.23 15.91
N PRO A 349 6.14 -8.02 15.60
CA PRO A 349 6.14 -6.90 16.53
C PRO A 349 5.41 -7.27 17.83
N ILE A 350 5.99 -6.91 18.98
CA ILE A 350 5.41 -7.24 20.30
C ILE A 350 3.99 -6.70 20.44
N TYR A 351 3.77 -5.48 19.97
CA TYR A 351 2.43 -4.87 19.93
C TYR A 351 1.47 -5.71 19.10
N CYS A 352 1.83 -6.12 17.88
CA CYS A 352 0.97 -6.98 17.05
C CYS A 352 0.66 -8.32 17.72
N LYS A 353 1.66 -8.95 18.35
CA LYS A 353 1.48 -10.20 19.09
C LYS A 353 0.46 -10.04 20.21
N ALA A 354 0.60 -8.99 21.02
CA ALA A 354 -0.29 -8.73 22.15
C ALA A 354 -1.69 -8.29 21.73
N LYS A 355 -1.79 -7.38 20.75
CA LYS A 355 -3.04 -6.74 20.34
C LYS A 355 -3.91 -7.63 19.45
N PHE A 356 -3.29 -8.42 18.57
CA PHE A 356 -3.99 -9.24 17.56
C PHE A 356 -3.83 -10.75 17.77
N ASN A 357 -3.28 -11.16 18.92
CA ASN A 357 -3.00 -12.56 19.25
C ASN A 357 -2.20 -13.29 18.16
N LEU A 358 -1.24 -12.58 17.55
CA LEU A 358 -0.48 -13.12 16.43
C LEU A 358 0.74 -13.92 16.93
N GLU A 359 0.63 -15.24 16.92
CA GLU A 359 1.68 -16.13 17.42
C GLU A 359 2.68 -16.59 16.35
N LYS A 360 2.24 -16.66 15.09
CA LYS A 360 3.03 -17.19 13.97
C LYS A 360 2.81 -16.37 12.71
N ILE A 361 3.84 -16.30 11.88
CA ILE A 361 3.79 -15.69 10.55
C ILE A 361 3.54 -16.79 9.53
N ARG A 362 2.53 -16.61 8.68
CA ARG A 362 2.33 -17.36 7.45
C ARG A 362 3.53 -17.13 6.53
N LYS A 363 4.32 -18.17 6.28
CA LYS A 363 5.48 -18.14 5.38
C LYS A 363 5.07 -18.33 3.92
N ILE A 364 4.05 -17.60 3.50
CA ILE A 364 3.57 -17.49 2.12
C ILE A 364 3.32 -16.00 1.90
N GLU A 365 3.71 -15.50 0.73
CA GLU A 365 3.49 -14.10 0.40
C GLU A 365 2.01 -13.75 0.25
N ILE A 366 1.71 -12.50 0.58
CA ILE A 366 0.41 -11.92 0.29
C ILE A 366 0.29 -11.86 -1.24
N PRO A 367 -0.78 -12.40 -1.86
CA PRO A 367 -0.97 -12.36 -3.31
C PRO A 367 -1.40 -10.96 -3.75
N PHE A 368 -0.53 -9.97 -3.56
CA PHE A 368 -0.77 -8.54 -3.78
C PHE A 368 0.44 -7.91 -4.51
N PRO A 369 0.22 -6.94 -5.42
CA PRO A 369 1.26 -6.31 -6.25
C PRO A 369 2.30 -5.47 -5.52
#